data_AF-A0A8S4QF36-F1
#
_entry.id   AF-A0A8S4QF36-F1
#
_cell.length_a   1.000
_cell.length_b   1.000
_cell.length_c   1.000
_cell.angle_alpha   90.00
_cell.angle_beta   90.00
_cell.angle_gamma   90.00
#
_symmetry.space_group_name_H-M   'P 1'
#
loop_
_entity.id
_entity.type
_entity.pdbx_description
1 polymer ?
#
loop_
_entity_poly.entity_id
_entity_poly.type
_entity_poly.pdbx_seq_one_letter_code
_entity_poly.pdbx_strand_id
1 'polypeptide(L)'
;MGLLELCEKYFDTTNLYEVLEITEKATEKEVKKAYHKLSLRVHPDRVKDDEKLDATEKFKVLGGVHAILSDKDKRSLYDTTKSVDEEEYNVIKEKDWTVYWRLLFKKITEDDIKAYEKKYIGKYLTTTHLKCT
;
A
#
# COMPACT_ATOMS: atom_id res chain seq x y z
N MET A 1 6.93 14.83 -15.03
CA MET A 1 7.65 13.86 -14.21
C MET A 1 6.91 12.54 -14.34
N GLY A 2 7.54 11.60 -15.04
CA GLY A 2 7.02 10.25 -15.21
C GLY A 2 7.04 9.47 -13.90
N LEU A 3 6.35 8.32 -13.86
CA LEU A 3 6.30 7.50 -12.65
C LEU A 3 7.69 7.01 -12.21
N LEU A 4 8.52 6.59 -13.16
CA LEU A 4 9.85 6.05 -12.88
C LEU A 4 10.78 7.12 -12.27
N GLU A 5 10.76 8.35 -12.80
CA GLU A 5 11.51 9.47 -12.23
C GLU A 5 11.08 9.80 -10.79
N LEU A 6 9.78 9.70 -10.51
CA LEU A 6 9.27 9.92 -9.16
C LEU A 6 9.66 8.78 -8.21
N CYS A 7 9.72 7.54 -8.71
CA CYS A 7 10.23 6.41 -7.93
C CYS A 7 11.69 6.63 -7.56
N GLU A 8 12.53 7.05 -8.52
CA GLU A 8 13.93 7.36 -8.27
C GLU A 8 14.09 8.51 -7.26
N LYS A 9 13.32 9.59 -7.41
CA LYS A 9 13.38 10.75 -6.51
C LYS A 9 13.05 10.41 -5.05
N TYR A 10 12.07 9.53 -4.81
CA TYR A 10 11.52 9.31 -3.47
C TYR A 10 11.93 7.99 -2.81
N PHE A 11 12.34 7.00 -3.61
CA PHE A 11 12.68 5.65 -3.17
C PHE A 11 14.07 5.20 -3.66
N ASP A 12 14.81 6.07 -4.37
CA ASP A 12 16.16 5.80 -4.90
C ASP A 12 16.22 4.55 -5.80
N THR A 13 15.09 4.17 -6.39
CA THR A 13 14.99 3.02 -7.31
C THR A 13 14.01 3.29 -8.44
N THR A 14 14.32 2.78 -9.62
CA THR A 14 13.44 2.77 -10.80
C THR A 14 12.65 1.47 -10.93
N ASN A 15 12.91 0.48 -10.06
CA ASN A 15 12.24 -0.81 -10.10
C ASN A 15 10.96 -0.79 -9.25
N LEU A 16 9.81 -1.00 -9.90
CA LEU A 16 8.49 -1.00 -9.25
C LEU A 16 8.36 -2.06 -8.14
N TYR A 17 9.02 -3.21 -8.29
CA TYR A 17 8.99 -4.28 -7.28
C TYR A 17 9.78 -3.90 -6.03
N GLU A 18 10.91 -3.21 -6.20
CA GLU A 18 11.73 -2.73 -5.08
C GLU A 18 11.03 -1.62 -4.32
N VAL A 19 10.31 -0.72 -5.01
CA VAL A 19 9.47 0.31 -4.36
C VAL A 19 8.46 -0.32 -3.39
N LEU A 20 7.88 -1.48 -3.75
CA LEU A 20 6.96 -2.21 -2.88
C LEU A 20 7.64 -3.17 -1.89
N GLU A 21 8.97 -3.23 -1.83
CA GLU A 21 9.73 -4.20 -1.03
C GLU A 21 9.32 -5.67 -1.33
N ILE A 22 9.02 -6.00 -2.59
CA ILE A 22 8.60 -7.36 -3.02
C ILE A 22 9.50 -7.92 -4.13
N THR A 23 9.42 -9.24 -4.31
CA THR A 23 10.10 -9.93 -5.42
C THR A 23 9.26 -9.88 -6.70
N GLU A 24 9.90 -9.95 -7.86
CA GLU A 24 9.23 -10.06 -9.18
C GLU A 24 8.29 -11.28 -9.29
N LYS A 25 8.47 -12.30 -8.46
CA LYS A 25 7.61 -13.50 -8.38
C LYS A 25 6.41 -13.33 -7.43
N ALA A 26 6.24 -12.15 -6.82
CA ALA A 26 5.19 -11.92 -5.84
C ALA A 26 3.80 -12.05 -6.47
N THR A 27 2.89 -12.64 -5.70
CA THR A 27 1.48 -12.81 -6.07
C THR A 27 0.71 -11.49 -5.91
N GLU A 28 -0.43 -11.36 -6.59
CA GLU A 28 -1.31 -10.19 -6.48
C GLU A 28 -1.71 -9.88 -5.02
N LYS A 29 -1.87 -10.92 -4.20
CA LYS A 29 -2.16 -10.79 -2.76
C LYS A 29 -1.00 -10.15 -2.00
N GLU A 30 0.23 -10.51 -2.31
CA GLU A 30 1.43 -9.95 -1.70
C GLU A 30 1.65 -8.50 -2.13
N VAL A 31 1.44 -8.19 -3.41
CA VAL A 31 1.46 -6.81 -3.94
C VAL A 31 0.49 -5.93 -3.16
N LYS A 32 -0.77 -6.37 -3.00
CA LYS A 32 -1.79 -5.63 -2.24
C LYS A 32 -1.42 -5.46 -0.77
N LYS A 33 -0.85 -6.49 -0.15
CA LYS A 33 -0.45 -6.47 1.26
C LYS A 33 0.74 -5.52 1.49
N ALA A 34 1.73 -5.56 0.59
CA ALA A 34 2.89 -4.70 0.64
C ALA A 34 2.51 -3.24 0.44
N TYR A 35 1.68 -2.95 -0.57
CA TYR A 35 1.10 -1.63 -0.78
C TYR A 35 0.39 -1.11 0.47
N HIS A 36 -0.51 -1.91 1.07
CA HIS A 36 -1.23 -1.51 2.28
C HIS A 36 -0.26 -1.16 3.44
N LYS A 37 0.77 -1.98 3.64
CA LYS A 37 1.78 -1.76 4.69
C LYS A 37 2.56 -0.45 4.46
N LEU A 38 2.98 -0.18 3.23
CA LEU A 38 3.74 1.02 2.88
C LEU A 38 2.87 2.27 2.90
N SER A 39 1.64 2.20 2.38
CA SER A 39 0.64 3.27 2.44
C SER A 39 0.40 3.77 3.86
N LEU A 40 0.39 2.86 4.85
CA LEU A 40 0.24 3.24 6.27
C LEU A 40 1.48 3.96 6.81
N ARG A 41 2.68 3.70 6.27
CA ARG A 41 3.91 4.38 6.70
C ARG A 41 3.99 5.80 6.17
N VAL A 42 3.61 6.00 4.91
CA VAL A 42 3.68 7.31 4.23
C VAL A 42 2.38 8.12 4.36
N HIS A 43 1.50 7.76 5.28
CA HIS A 43 0.19 8.41 5.36
C HIS A 43 0.32 9.84 5.92
N PRO A 44 -0.26 10.88 5.27
CA PRO A 44 -0.14 12.28 5.71
C PRO A 44 -0.72 12.56 7.11
N ASP A 45 -1.65 11.72 7.60
CA ASP A 45 -2.22 11.82 8.95
C ASP A 45 -1.28 11.28 10.05
N ARG A 46 -0.25 10.52 9.68
CA ARG A 46 0.69 9.89 10.62
C ARG A 46 2.07 10.57 10.67
N VAL A 47 2.29 11.55 9.80
CA VAL A 47 3.54 12.32 9.71
C VAL A 47 3.34 13.73 10.24
N LYS A 48 4.45 14.42 10.51
CA LYS A 48 4.44 15.82 10.95
C LYS A 48 4.00 16.74 9.81
N ASP A 49 3.52 17.93 10.16
CA ASP A 49 2.99 18.89 9.18
C ASP A 49 3.99 19.24 8.07
N ASP A 50 5.26 19.39 8.44
CA ASP A 50 6.37 19.69 7.52
C ASP A 50 6.64 18.58 6.50
N GLU A 51 6.30 17.32 6.84
CA GLU A 51 6.54 16.14 6.00
C GLU A 51 5.29 15.73 5.20
N LYS A 52 4.15 16.42 5.38
CA LYS A 52 2.89 16.06 4.71
C LYS A 52 2.97 16.13 3.19
N LEU A 53 3.71 17.11 2.66
CA LEU A 53 3.86 17.29 1.22
C LEU A 53 4.63 16.12 0.61
N ASP A 54 5.79 15.78 1.18
CA ASP A 54 6.59 14.61 0.76
C ASP A 54 5.83 13.30 0.94
N ALA A 55 5.13 13.12 2.06
CA ALA A 55 4.30 11.95 2.32
C ALA A 55 3.18 11.79 1.28
N THR A 56 2.54 12.90 0.90
CA THR A 56 1.49 12.92 -0.14
C THR A 56 2.06 12.49 -1.50
N GLU A 57 3.23 12.99 -1.88
CA GLU A 57 3.86 12.63 -3.15
C GLU A 57 4.34 11.17 -3.15
N LYS A 58 5.00 10.72 -2.09
CA LYS A 58 5.38 9.31 -1.89
C LYS A 58 4.18 8.37 -1.97
N PHE A 59 3.06 8.78 -1.40
CA PHE A 59 1.82 8.03 -1.44
C PHE A 59 1.24 7.92 -2.86
N LYS A 60 1.22 9.02 -3.63
CA LYS A 60 0.78 8.99 -5.04
C LYS A 60 1.63 8.04 -5.87
N VAL A 61 2.96 8.08 -5.66
CA VAL A 61 3.90 7.19 -6.36
C VAL A 61 3.60 5.72 -6.04
N LEU A 62 3.46 5.36 -4.75
CA LEU A 62 3.08 4.00 -4.34
C LEU A 62 1.75 3.54 -4.96
N GLY A 63 0.79 4.45 -5.05
CA GLY A 63 -0.48 4.20 -5.70
C GLY A 63 -0.35 3.88 -7.19
N GLY A 64 0.48 4.65 -7.91
CA GLY A 64 0.81 4.39 -9.31
C GLY A 64 1.50 3.05 -9.51
N VAL A 65 2.50 2.75 -8.67
CA VAL A 65 3.22 1.46 -8.68
C VAL A 65 2.25 0.29 -8.48
N HIS A 66 1.37 0.39 -7.48
CA HIS A 66 0.36 -0.64 -7.23
C HIS A 66 -0.64 -0.78 -8.38
N ALA A 67 -1.06 0.32 -9.02
CA ALA A 67 -2.00 0.27 -10.14
C ALA A 67 -1.44 -0.50 -11.35
N ILE A 68 -0.14 -0.44 -11.57
CA ILE A 68 0.54 -1.19 -12.64
C ILE A 68 0.75 -2.64 -12.23
N LEU A 69 1.28 -2.89 -11.03
CA LEU A 69 1.62 -4.25 -10.58
C LEU A 69 0.40 -5.09 -10.19
N SER A 70 -0.73 -4.45 -9.87
CA SER A 70 -1.99 -5.14 -9.56
C SER A 70 -2.74 -5.60 -10.81
N ASP A 71 -2.46 -5.05 -11.98
CA ASP A 71 -3.10 -5.41 -13.24
C ASP A 71 -2.16 -6.34 -14.02
N LYS A 72 -2.67 -7.51 -14.44
CA LYS A 72 -1.84 -8.53 -15.10
C LYS A 72 -1.33 -8.08 -16.46
N ASP A 73 -2.15 -7.35 -17.21
CA ASP A 73 -1.78 -6.90 -18.55
C ASP A 73 -0.71 -5.83 -18.45
N LYS A 74 -0.87 -4.88 -17.51
CA LYS A 74 0.10 -3.80 -17.26
C LYS A 74 1.39 -4.32 -16.66
N ARG A 75 1.30 -5.29 -15.75
CA ARG A 75 2.48 -5.96 -15.20
C ARG A 75 3.26 -6.69 -16.28
N SER A 76 2.59 -7.45 -17.15
CA SER A 76 3.26 -8.14 -18.25
C SER A 76 3.91 -7.15 -19.23
N LEU A 77 3.27 -6.01 -19.48
CA LEU A 77 3.85 -4.95 -20.30
C LEU A 77 5.11 -4.39 -19.65
N TYR A 78 5.03 -4.03 -18.36
CA TYR A 78 6.17 -3.55 -17.58
C TYR A 78 7.32 -4.57 -17.55
N ASP A 79 7.03 -5.86 -17.35
CA ASP A 79 8.04 -6.92 -17.33
C ASP A 79 8.75 -7.06 -18.70
N THR A 80 8.05 -6.75 -19.80
CA THR A 80 8.57 -6.85 -21.17
C THR A 80 9.34 -5.61 -21.61
N THR A 81 8.77 -4.41 -21.40
CA THR A 81 9.34 -3.15 -21.89
C THR A 81 10.22 -2.45 -20.86
N LYS A 82 10.03 -2.77 -19.57
CA LYS A 82 10.58 -2.03 -18.40
C LYS A 82 10.26 -0.54 -18.43
N SER A 83 9.22 -0.16 -19.18
CA SER A 83 8.74 1.19 -19.32
C SER A 83 7.30 1.29 -18.83
N VAL A 84 6.93 2.47 -18.35
CA VAL A 84 5.57 2.79 -17.94
C VAL A 84 5.07 3.90 -18.86
N ASP A 85 3.87 3.72 -19.39
CA ASP A 85 3.21 4.75 -20.17
C ASP A 85 2.82 5.94 -19.28
N GLU A 86 3.28 7.14 -19.63
CA GLU A 86 3.08 8.35 -18.82
C GLU A 86 1.65 8.88 -18.87
N GLU A 87 0.94 8.66 -19.98
CA GLU A 87 -0.43 9.14 -20.16
C GLU A 87 -1.37 8.41 -19.19
N GLU A 88 -1.19 7.10 -19.06
CA GLU A 88 -1.98 6.29 -18.15
C GLU A 88 -1.71 6.64 -16.67
N TYR A 89 -0.44 6.94 -16.32
CA TYR A 89 -0.11 7.40 -14.98
C TYR A 89 -0.77 8.75 -14.64
N ASN A 90 -0.85 9.67 -15.59
CA ASN A 90 -1.48 10.98 -15.38
C ASN A 90 -2.98 10.87 -15.08
N VAL A 91 -3.70 9.95 -15.73
CA VAL A 91 -5.12 9.67 -15.43
C VAL A 91 -5.31 9.16 -14.01
N ILE A 92 -4.39 8.30 -13.53
CA ILE A 92 -4.44 7.78 -12.17
C ILE A 92 -4.06 8.89 -11.17
N LYS A 93 -3.05 9.71 -11.49
CA LYS A 93 -2.57 10.84 -10.69
C LYS A 93 -3.63 11.90 -10.43
N GLU A 94 -4.49 12.21 -11.40
CA GLU A 94 -5.57 13.21 -11.28
C GLU A 94 -6.81 12.72 -10.53
N LYS A 95 -6.96 11.41 -10.33
CA LYS A 95 -8.10 10.86 -9.61
C LYS A 95 -8.05 11.27 -8.13
N ASP A 96 -9.20 11.53 -7.50
CA ASP A 96 -9.22 11.94 -6.08
C ASP A 96 -8.82 10.77 -5.15
N TRP A 97 -7.52 10.71 -4.85
CA TRP A 97 -6.92 9.65 -4.04
C TRP A 97 -7.43 9.61 -2.60
N THR A 98 -7.93 10.74 -2.08
CA THR A 98 -8.48 10.80 -0.72
C THR A 98 -9.75 9.97 -0.59
N VAL A 99 -10.53 9.89 -1.68
CA VAL A 99 -11.73 9.06 -1.78
C VAL A 99 -11.34 7.58 -1.87
N TYR A 100 -10.36 7.23 -2.71
CA TYR A 100 -9.87 5.85 -2.84
C TYR A 100 -9.35 5.29 -1.50
N TRP A 101 -8.63 6.11 -0.74
CA TRP A 101 -8.07 5.69 0.55
C TRP A 101 -9.14 5.55 1.65
N ARG A 102 -10.13 6.44 1.68
CA ARG A 102 -11.28 6.33 2.61
C ARG A 102 -12.07 5.04 2.41
N LEU A 103 -12.07 4.48 1.19
CA LEU A 103 -12.69 3.19 0.87
C LEU A 103 -11.83 2.00 1.33
N LEU A 104 -10.49 2.10 1.23
CA LEU A 104 -9.57 1.05 1.65
C LEU A 104 -9.42 0.95 3.18
N PHE A 105 -9.41 2.08 3.87
CA PHE A 105 -9.23 2.17 5.32
C PHE A 105 -10.50 2.70 5.96
N LYS A 106 -11.45 1.80 6.25
CA LYS A 106 -12.60 2.16 7.08
C LYS A 106 -12.10 2.78 8.39
N LYS A 107 -12.63 3.93 8.77
CA LYS A 107 -12.35 4.51 10.10
C LYS A 107 -12.68 3.45 11.15
N ILE A 108 -11.68 3.05 11.93
CA ILE A 108 -11.90 2.12 13.03
C ILE A 108 -12.82 2.83 14.03
N THR A 109 -13.96 2.22 14.30
CA THR A 109 -14.91 2.76 15.28
C THR A 109 -14.60 2.21 16.66
N GLU A 110 -15.06 2.90 17.71
CA GLU A 110 -14.90 2.41 19.09
C GLU A 110 -15.60 1.04 19.29
N ASP A 111 -16.66 0.78 18.53
CA ASP A 111 -17.33 -0.53 18.48
C ASP A 111 -16.44 -1.62 17.86
N ASP A 112 -15.65 -1.32 16.82
CA ASP A 112 -14.70 -2.28 16.24
C ASP A 112 -13.59 -2.63 17.25
N ILE A 113 -13.14 -1.66 18.04
CA ILE A 113 -12.14 -1.86 19.11
C ILE A 113 -12.73 -2.78 20.19
N LYS A 114 -13.93 -2.47 20.70
CA LYS A 114 -14.62 -3.28 21.73
C LYS A 114 -14.95 -4.69 21.23
N ALA A 115 -15.33 -4.83 19.97
CA ALA A 115 -15.58 -6.13 19.35
C ALA A 115 -14.30 -6.97 19.22
N TYR A 116 -13.17 -6.34 18.87
CA TYR A 116 -11.86 -6.99 18.84
C TYR A 116 -11.43 -7.44 20.24
N GLU A 117 -11.55 -6.57 21.25
CA GLU A 117 -11.24 -6.90 22.65
C GLU A 117 -12.00 -8.14 23.13
N LYS A 118 -13.33 -8.18 22.93
CA LYS A 118 -14.16 -9.34 23.30
C LYS A 118 -13.74 -10.62 22.58
N LYS A 119 -13.43 -10.53 21.27
CA LYS A 119 -13.04 -11.68 20.44
C LYS A 119 -11.66 -12.23 20.79
N TYR A 120 -10.72 -11.35 21.15
CA TYR A 120 -9.32 -11.73 21.36
C TYR A 120 -9.00 -12.08 22.82
N ILE A 121 -9.64 -11.42 23.80
CA ILE A 121 -9.47 -11.72 25.24
C ILE A 121 -10.06 -13.10 25.60
N GLY A 122 -11.20 -13.48 25.01
CA GLY A 122 -11.81 -14.80 25.25
C GLY A 122 -10.98 -15.99 24.75
N LYS A 123 -10.03 -15.77 23.85
CA LYS A 123 -9.16 -16.83 23.29
C LYS A 123 -8.01 -17.21 24.23
N TYR A 124 -7.52 -16.27 25.05
CA TYR A 124 -6.42 -16.54 26.00
C TYR A 124 -6.87 -17.32 27.23
N LEU A 125 -8.13 -17.18 27.67
CA LEU A 125 -8.66 -17.93 28.81
C LEU A 125 -9.03 -19.38 28.47
N THR A 126 -9.37 -19.67 27.21
CA THR A 126 -9.79 -21.00 26.76
C THR A 126 -8.62 -21.90 26.33
N THR A 127 -7.45 -21.33 26.05
CA THR A 127 -6.25 -22.09 25.63
C THR A 127 -5.43 -22.62 26.84
N THR A 128 -5.69 -22.12 28.05
CA THR A 128 -4.95 -22.50 29.27
C THR A 128 -5.37 -23.85 29.87
N HIS A 129 -6.32 -24.58 29.26
CA HIS A 129 -6.89 -25.82 29.81
C HIS A 129 -6.38 -27.14 29.19
N LEU A 130 -5.25 -27.15 28.45
CA LEU A 130 -4.79 -28.39 27.79
C LEU A 130 -3.29 -28.74 27.92
N LYS A 131 -2.61 -28.26 28.97
CA LYS A 131 -1.27 -28.78 29.33
C LYS A 131 -1.08 -28.85 30.85
N CYS A 132 -1.78 -29.77 31.50
CA CYS A 132 -1.37 -30.36 32.78
C CYS A 132 -2.28 -31.56 33.05
N THR A 133 -1.93 -32.71 32.49
CA THR A 133 -2.07 -34.06 33.09
C THR A 133 -1.45 -35.08 32.14
#